data_AF-A0AAU0VWZ6-F1
#
_entry.id   AF-A0AAU0VWZ6-F1
#
_cell.length_a   1.000
_cell.length_b   1.000
_cell.length_c   1.000
_cell.angle_alpha   90.00
_cell.angle_beta   90.00
_cell.angle_gamma   90.00
#
_symmetry.space_group_name_H-M   'P 1'
#
loop_
_entity.id
_entity.type
_entity.pdbx_description
1 polymer ?
#
loop_
_entity_poly.entity_id
_entity_poly.type
_entity_poly.pdbx_seq_one_letter_code
_entity_poly.pdbx_strand_id
1 'polypeptide(L)'
;MREREDAAEQGQQAGAMGPAEVEHEAALVEAALGLAGQGLPSLHLPSAQAEFPAGLARLAADARGRERLRLMLAEHPGLTLWLEGRSEGQQVLAAIEMEHAMEAPDPEVAEEAARAAAGPEQTAFRLRWAAERRRDYDEFQAYLASPAHTAASDQARAAMMEAFDRLHGRTT
;
A
#
# COMPACT_ATOMS: atom_id res chain seq x y z
N MET A 1 -16.51 -32.10 -21.76
CA MET A 1 -16.14 -31.85 -20.35
C MET A 1 -14.68 -31.39 -20.18
N ARG A 2 -13.91 -31.13 -21.26
CA ARG A 2 -12.51 -30.67 -21.18
C ARG A 2 -12.30 -29.15 -21.31
N GLU A 3 -13.31 -28.40 -21.74
CA GLU A 3 -13.17 -26.95 -21.97
C GLU A 3 -13.44 -26.09 -20.71
N ARG A 4 -13.76 -26.72 -19.58
CA ARG A 4 -13.94 -26.03 -18.29
C ARG A 4 -12.73 -26.16 -17.36
N GLU A 5 -11.79 -27.05 -17.67
CA GLU A 5 -10.57 -27.22 -16.87
C GLU A 5 -9.50 -26.19 -17.28
N ASP A 6 -9.42 -25.82 -18.56
CA ASP A 6 -8.46 -24.80 -19.03
C ASP A 6 -8.80 -23.35 -18.60
N ALA A 7 -10.05 -23.08 -18.21
CA ALA A 7 -10.47 -21.78 -17.70
C ALA A 7 -10.27 -21.63 -16.18
N ALA A 8 -10.08 -22.75 -15.45
CA ALA A 8 -9.83 -22.75 -14.02
C ALA A 8 -8.33 -22.63 -13.68
N GLU A 9 -7.44 -22.94 -14.63
CA GLU A 9 -5.99 -22.83 -14.45
C GLU A 9 -5.41 -21.44 -14.81
N GLN A 10 -6.21 -20.54 -15.41
CA GLN A 10 -5.78 -19.15 -15.68
C GLN A 10 -6.00 -18.20 -14.48
N GLY A 11 -6.59 -18.69 -13.39
CA GLY A 11 -6.84 -17.92 -12.17
C GLY A 11 -5.78 -18.08 -11.07
N GLN A 12 -4.73 -18.87 -11.28
CA GLN A 12 -3.74 -19.22 -10.25
C GLN A 12 -2.32 -19.26 -10.84
N GLN A 13 -1.75 -18.08 -11.09
CA GLN A 13 -0.31 -17.76 -11.00
C GLN A 13 -0.07 -16.34 -11.55
N ALA A 14 -0.61 -15.31 -10.90
CA ALA A 14 0.20 -14.12 -10.73
C ALA A 14 1.28 -14.52 -9.72
N GLY A 15 2.41 -15.03 -10.21
CA GLY A 15 3.53 -15.38 -9.34
C GLY A 15 3.88 -14.16 -8.49
N ALA A 16 4.06 -14.36 -7.18
CA ALA A 16 4.54 -13.30 -6.32
C ALA A 16 5.84 -12.74 -6.91
N MET A 17 5.89 -11.43 -7.17
CA MET A 17 7.05 -10.83 -7.79
C MET A 17 8.27 -11.03 -6.92
N GLY A 18 9.37 -11.46 -7.53
CA GLY A 18 10.65 -11.54 -6.84
C GLY A 18 11.13 -10.14 -6.45
N PRO A 19 11.99 -10.01 -5.42
CA PRO A 19 12.53 -8.73 -5.00
C PRO A 19 13.15 -7.86 -6.11
N ALA A 20 13.96 -8.48 -6.98
CA ALA A 20 14.55 -7.77 -8.11
C ALA A 20 13.51 -7.33 -9.16
N GLU A 21 12.42 -8.08 -9.31
CA GLU A 21 11.33 -7.75 -10.23
C GLU A 21 10.54 -6.55 -9.71
N VAL A 22 10.27 -6.50 -8.40
CA VAL A 22 9.62 -5.36 -7.73
C VAL A 22 10.42 -4.08 -7.94
N GLU A 23 11.74 -4.09 -7.70
CA GLU A 23 12.58 -2.90 -7.90
C GLU A 23 12.70 -2.50 -9.37
N HIS A 24 12.76 -3.48 -10.27
CA HIS A 24 12.77 -3.21 -11.70
C HIS A 24 11.47 -2.52 -12.15
N GLU A 25 10.32 -3.06 -11.74
CA GLU A 25 9.01 -2.50 -12.05
C GLU A 25 8.83 -1.10 -11.43
N ALA A 26 9.26 -0.90 -10.18
CA ALA A 26 9.22 0.41 -9.52
C ALA A 26 10.05 1.46 -10.28
N ALA A 27 11.26 1.10 -10.74
CA ALA A 27 12.09 1.99 -11.54
C ALA A 27 11.44 2.36 -12.89
N LEU A 28 10.76 1.41 -13.54
CA LEU A 28 10.01 1.68 -14.77
C LEU A 28 8.84 2.65 -14.53
N VAL A 29 8.12 2.48 -13.42
CA VAL A 29 7.04 3.39 -13.01
C VAL A 29 7.58 4.79 -12.71
N GLU A 30 8.65 4.91 -11.92
CA GLU A 30 9.29 6.20 -11.60
C GLU A 30 9.76 6.92 -12.88
N ALA A 31 10.34 6.20 -13.83
CA ALA A 31 10.75 6.75 -15.12
C ALA A 31 9.55 7.21 -15.97
N ALA A 32 8.50 6.39 -16.07
CA ALA A 32 7.29 6.72 -16.83
C ALA A 32 6.56 7.96 -16.28
N LEU A 33 6.64 8.18 -14.97
CA LEU A 33 6.02 9.32 -14.29
C LEU A 33 6.94 10.54 -14.17
N GLY A 34 8.20 10.46 -14.64
CA GLY A 34 9.17 11.56 -14.53
C GLY A 34 9.66 11.83 -13.10
N LEU A 35 9.53 10.85 -12.21
CA LEU A 35 9.93 10.92 -10.81
C LEU A 35 11.41 10.60 -10.61
N ALA A 36 12.03 9.91 -11.58
CA ALA A 36 13.44 9.55 -11.52
C ALA A 36 14.35 10.80 -11.42
N GLY A 37 15.25 10.80 -10.44
CA GLY A 37 16.24 11.87 -10.23
C GLY A 37 15.71 13.13 -9.53
N GLN A 38 14.46 13.13 -9.05
CA GLN A 38 13.94 14.21 -8.22
C GLN A 38 14.56 14.18 -6.82
N GLY A 39 14.78 15.35 -6.22
CA GLY A 39 15.22 15.46 -4.81
C GLY A 39 14.14 14.94 -3.86
N LEU A 40 14.55 14.26 -2.78
CA LEU A 40 13.64 13.56 -1.86
C LEU A 40 13.46 14.30 -0.53
N PRO A 41 12.23 14.36 0.03
CA PRO A 41 10.96 14.00 -0.61
C PRO A 41 10.54 15.00 -1.69
N SER A 42 9.92 14.53 -2.77
CA SER A 42 9.54 15.35 -3.93
C SER A 42 8.05 15.65 -3.99
N LEU A 43 7.69 16.92 -4.11
CA LEU A 43 6.32 17.35 -4.44
C LEU A 43 6.06 17.41 -5.96
N HIS A 44 6.95 16.82 -6.77
CA HIS A 44 6.73 16.77 -8.21
C HIS A 44 5.43 16.01 -8.52
N LEU A 45 4.59 16.63 -9.33
CA LEU A 45 3.37 16.03 -9.85
C LEU A 45 3.66 15.54 -11.26
N PRO A 46 3.43 14.25 -11.57
CA PRO A 46 3.47 13.80 -12.95
C PRO A 46 2.45 14.59 -13.77
N SER A 47 2.70 14.73 -15.08
CA SER A 47 1.80 15.48 -15.96
C SER A 47 0.35 14.98 -15.84
N ALA A 48 -0.62 15.88 -15.92
CA ALA A 48 -2.04 15.51 -15.99
C ALA A 48 -2.35 14.65 -17.23
N GLN A 49 -1.53 14.77 -18.29
CA GLN A 49 -1.64 13.99 -19.53
C GLN A 49 -0.75 12.74 -19.53
N ALA A 50 0.01 12.48 -18.46
CA ALA A 50 0.82 11.27 -18.38
C ALA A 50 -0.11 10.04 -18.40
N GLU A 51 0.27 9.05 -19.21
CA GLU A 51 -0.40 7.75 -19.26
C GLU A 51 -0.30 7.07 -17.90
N PHE A 52 -1.34 6.31 -17.53
CA PHE A 52 -1.33 5.55 -16.28
C PHE A 52 -0.44 4.31 -16.43
N PRO A 53 0.71 4.21 -15.74
CA PRO A 53 1.61 3.09 -15.93
C PRO A 53 0.96 1.79 -15.43
N ALA A 54 0.86 0.78 -16.29
CA ALA A 54 0.35 -0.54 -15.90
C ALA A 54 1.13 -1.19 -14.74
N GLY A 55 2.39 -0.77 -14.55
CA GLY A 55 3.23 -1.20 -13.42
C GLY A 55 2.68 -0.84 -12.05
N LEU A 56 1.90 0.25 -11.92
CA LEU A 56 1.27 0.62 -10.64
C LEU A 56 0.28 -0.45 -10.18
N ALA A 57 -0.55 -0.95 -11.10
CA ALA A 57 -1.51 -2.00 -10.79
C ALA A 57 -0.82 -3.34 -10.50
N ARG A 58 0.28 -3.65 -11.21
CA ARG A 58 1.10 -4.85 -10.93
C ARG A 58 1.71 -4.81 -9.55
N LEU A 59 2.34 -3.69 -9.19
CA LEU A 59 2.92 -3.49 -7.85
C LEU A 59 1.84 -3.56 -6.75
N ALA A 60 0.63 -3.04 -7.00
CA ALA A 60 -0.44 -3.08 -6.01
C ALA A 60 -1.00 -4.49 -5.74
N ALA A 61 -0.79 -5.44 -6.66
CA ALA A 61 -1.38 -6.78 -6.58
C ALA A 61 -0.76 -7.67 -5.49
N ASP A 62 0.49 -7.43 -5.09
CA ASP A 62 1.19 -8.23 -4.08
C ASP A 62 1.76 -7.40 -2.92
N ALA A 63 2.04 -8.08 -1.80
CA ALA A 63 2.50 -7.47 -0.55
C ALA A 63 3.78 -6.65 -0.70
N ARG A 64 4.75 -7.19 -1.44
CA ARG A 64 6.08 -6.60 -1.59
C ARG A 64 6.03 -5.37 -2.49
N GLY A 65 5.28 -5.48 -3.59
CA GLY A 65 4.99 -4.38 -4.49
C GLY A 65 4.20 -3.25 -3.80
N ARG A 66 3.23 -3.57 -2.95
CA ARG A 66 2.51 -2.55 -2.15
C ARG A 66 3.43 -1.83 -1.19
N GLU A 67 4.32 -2.52 -0.49
CA GLU A 67 5.28 -1.87 0.40
C GLU A 67 6.24 -0.96 -0.40
N ARG A 68 6.64 -1.40 -1.61
CA ARG A 68 7.45 -0.56 -2.51
C ARG A 68 6.69 0.67 -3.00
N LEU A 69 5.38 0.55 -3.26
CA LEU A 69 4.52 1.69 -3.58
C LEU A 69 4.38 2.64 -2.39
N ARG A 70 4.22 2.14 -1.16
CA ARG A 70 4.21 3.00 0.05
C ARG A 70 5.51 3.79 0.17
N LEU A 71 6.65 3.14 -0.09
CA LEU A 71 7.94 3.83 -0.13
C LEU A 71 7.97 4.89 -1.26
N MET A 72 7.50 4.56 -2.46
CA MET A 72 7.43 5.51 -3.59
C MET A 72 6.55 6.72 -3.27
N LEU A 73 5.41 6.53 -2.59
CA LEU A 73 4.54 7.63 -2.15
C LEU A 73 5.19 8.49 -1.07
N ALA A 74 6.02 7.90 -0.20
CA ALA A 74 6.81 8.66 0.78
C ALA A 74 7.94 9.45 0.10
N GLU A 75 8.59 8.86 -0.91
CA GLU A 75 9.60 9.53 -1.74
C GLU A 75 8.99 10.66 -2.58
N HIS A 76 7.75 10.48 -3.06
CA HIS A 76 7.06 11.41 -3.94
C HIS A 76 5.63 11.71 -3.45
N PRO A 77 5.44 12.53 -2.40
CA PRO A 77 4.09 12.82 -1.88
C PRO A 77 3.15 13.48 -2.89
N GLY A 78 3.67 14.12 -3.94
CA GLY A 78 2.86 14.61 -5.07
C GLY A 78 2.13 13.48 -5.82
N LEU A 79 2.69 12.27 -5.84
CA LEU A 79 2.10 11.14 -6.55
C LEU A 79 0.71 10.77 -5.99
N THR A 80 0.49 10.87 -4.68
CA THR A 80 -0.82 10.61 -4.06
C THR A 80 -1.90 11.50 -4.68
N LEU A 81 -1.65 12.82 -4.76
CA LEU A 81 -2.59 13.79 -5.34
C LEU A 81 -2.87 13.49 -6.83
N TRP A 82 -1.86 13.02 -7.55
CA TRP A 82 -1.99 12.64 -8.95
C TRP A 82 -2.83 11.36 -9.13
N LEU A 83 -2.72 10.40 -8.20
CA LEU A 83 -3.51 9.18 -8.19
C LEU A 83 -4.97 9.44 -7.80
N GLU A 84 -5.22 10.30 -6.83
CA GLU A 84 -6.58 10.69 -6.39
C GLU A 84 -7.43 11.26 -7.52
N GLY A 85 -6.79 11.96 -8.47
CA GLY A 85 -7.44 12.54 -9.64
C GLY A 85 -7.87 11.54 -10.70
N ARG A 86 -7.65 10.23 -10.53
CA ARG A 86 -7.91 9.19 -11.53
C ARG A 86 -8.62 7.96 -10.94
N SER A 87 -9.53 7.36 -11.71
CA SER A 87 -10.24 6.14 -11.30
C SER A 87 -9.31 4.96 -11.01
N GLU A 88 -8.32 4.74 -11.86
CA GLU A 88 -7.32 3.68 -11.73
C GLU A 88 -6.37 3.97 -10.57
N GLY A 89 -6.04 5.24 -10.34
CA GLY A 89 -5.21 5.67 -9.21
C GLY A 89 -5.92 5.45 -7.88
N GLN A 90 -7.22 5.71 -7.80
CA GLN A 90 -8.03 5.41 -6.62
C GLN A 90 -8.08 3.91 -6.30
N GLN A 91 -8.10 3.04 -7.32
CA GLN A 91 -8.03 1.59 -7.09
C GLN A 91 -6.67 1.18 -6.51
N VAL A 92 -5.57 1.76 -7.01
CA VAL A 92 -4.23 1.53 -6.47
C VAL A 92 -4.13 2.02 -5.02
N LEU A 93 -4.63 3.23 -4.72
CA LEU A 93 -4.66 3.75 -3.35
C LEU A 93 -5.50 2.87 -2.42
N ALA A 94 -6.67 2.41 -2.86
CA ALA A 94 -7.51 1.50 -2.08
C ALA A 94 -6.80 0.18 -1.76
N ALA A 95 -6.06 -0.39 -2.73
CA ALA A 95 -5.27 -1.61 -2.51
C ALA A 95 -4.13 -1.37 -1.49
N ILE A 96 -3.51 -0.20 -1.49
CA ILE A 96 -2.44 0.15 -0.55
C ILE A 96 -2.98 0.42 0.87
N GLU A 97 -4.08 1.16 0.98
CA GLU A 97 -4.62 1.73 2.23
C GLU A 97 -5.76 0.92 2.84
N MET A 98 -6.77 0.51 2.08
CA MET A 98 -8.00 -0.07 2.67
C MET A 98 -7.89 -1.58 2.86
N GLU A 99 -7.34 -2.29 1.87
CA GLU A 99 -7.28 -3.74 1.90
C GLU A 99 -6.10 -4.25 2.74
N HIS A 100 -5.04 -3.43 2.85
CA HIS A 100 -3.75 -3.88 3.37
C HIS A 100 -3.02 -2.87 4.28
N ALA A 101 -3.68 -1.84 4.83
CA ALA A 101 -3.03 -0.94 5.81
C ALA A 101 -2.42 -1.66 7.03
N MET A 102 -2.95 -2.84 7.33
CA MET A 102 -2.55 -3.69 8.45
C MET A 102 -1.43 -4.69 8.12
N GLU A 103 -0.91 -4.62 6.89
CA GLU A 103 0.17 -5.49 6.45
C GLU A 103 1.44 -5.22 7.24
N ALA A 104 2.08 -6.30 7.70
CA ALA A 104 3.37 -6.22 8.35
C ALA A 104 4.39 -5.69 7.33
N PRO A 105 5.18 -4.67 7.68
CA PRO A 105 6.18 -4.14 6.76
C PRO A 105 7.23 -5.21 6.45
N ASP A 106 7.57 -5.37 5.17
CA ASP A 106 8.66 -6.22 4.71
C ASP A 106 9.97 -5.42 4.79
N PRO A 107 10.87 -5.76 5.74
CA PRO A 107 12.13 -5.02 5.90
C PRO A 107 13.03 -5.14 4.67
N GLU A 108 12.92 -6.23 3.89
CA GLU A 108 13.79 -6.46 2.74
C GLU A 108 13.52 -5.45 1.62
N VAL A 109 12.28 -4.97 1.45
CA VAL A 109 11.92 -3.98 0.42
C VAL A 109 12.72 -2.70 0.59
N ALA A 110 12.75 -2.16 1.81
CA ALA A 110 13.47 -0.93 2.05
C ALA A 110 14.99 -1.12 1.99
N GLU A 111 15.52 -2.28 2.39
CA GLU A 111 16.94 -2.61 2.26
C GLU A 111 17.37 -2.78 0.80
N GLU A 112 16.52 -3.39 -0.04
CA GLU A 112 16.73 -3.54 -1.48
C GLU A 112 16.68 -2.19 -2.19
N ALA A 113 15.64 -1.40 -1.91
CA ALA A 113 15.56 -0.04 -2.41
C ALA A 113 16.75 0.80 -1.93
N ALA A 114 17.18 0.67 -0.67
CA ALA A 114 18.35 1.40 -0.16
C ALA A 114 19.65 1.01 -0.88
N ARG A 115 19.81 -0.27 -1.25
CA ARG A 115 20.95 -0.78 -2.05
C ARG A 115 20.89 -0.31 -3.50
N ALA A 116 19.69 -0.19 -4.07
CA ALA A 116 19.46 0.28 -5.43
C ALA A 116 19.44 1.82 -5.57
N ALA A 117 19.53 2.55 -4.45
CA ALA A 117 19.45 4.00 -4.43
C ALA A 117 20.57 4.68 -5.24
N ALA A 118 20.23 5.77 -5.93
CA ALA A 118 21.18 6.49 -6.77
C ALA A 118 22.24 7.27 -5.98
N GLY A 119 22.02 7.51 -4.69
CA GLY A 119 22.94 8.26 -3.85
C GLY A 119 22.67 8.15 -2.35
N PRO A 120 23.61 8.64 -1.52
CA PRO A 120 23.58 8.44 -0.07
C PRO A 120 22.38 9.09 0.62
N GLU A 121 21.87 10.22 0.10
CA GLU A 121 20.69 10.89 0.64
C GLU A 121 19.43 10.02 0.48
N GLN A 122 19.26 9.40 -0.69
CA GLN A 122 18.15 8.49 -0.98
C GLN A 122 18.26 7.20 -0.16
N THR A 123 19.47 6.62 -0.05
CA THR A 123 19.73 5.50 0.86
C THR A 123 19.31 5.86 2.30
N ALA A 124 19.76 7.01 2.80
CA ALA A 124 19.45 7.43 4.17
C ALA A 124 17.95 7.69 4.38
N PHE A 125 17.26 8.24 3.37
CA PHE A 125 15.80 8.42 3.40
C PHE A 125 15.08 7.07 3.52
N ARG A 126 15.39 6.12 2.62
CA ARG A 126 14.77 4.79 2.57
C ARG A 126 14.95 4.01 3.87
N LEU A 127 16.15 4.06 4.47
CA LEU A 127 16.43 3.43 5.77
C LEU A 127 15.66 4.07 6.93
N ARG A 128 15.56 5.41 6.96
CA ARG A 128 14.76 6.10 7.99
C ARG A 128 13.28 5.76 7.86
N TRP A 129 12.75 5.81 6.63
CA TRP A 129 11.38 5.45 6.34
C TRP A 129 11.05 4.03 6.80
N ALA A 130 11.93 3.06 6.54
CA ALA A 130 11.76 1.67 6.98
C ALA A 130 11.65 1.55 8.50
N ALA A 131 12.51 2.27 9.22
CA ALA A 131 12.54 2.27 10.68
C ALA A 131 11.27 2.90 11.26
N GLU A 132 10.80 4.02 10.69
CA GLU A 132 9.55 4.69 11.06
C GLU A 132 8.35 3.77 10.79
N ARG A 133 8.26 3.19 9.59
CA ARG A 133 7.19 2.27 9.18
C ARG A 133 7.10 1.05 10.09
N ARG A 134 8.24 0.49 10.49
CA ARG A 134 8.30 -0.63 11.45
C ARG A 134 7.83 -0.20 12.84
N ARG A 135 8.31 0.94 13.32
CA ARG A 135 7.89 1.49 14.62
C ARG A 135 6.38 1.73 14.65
N ASP A 136 5.82 2.34 13.60
CA ASP A 136 4.38 2.63 13.52
C ASP A 136 3.54 1.35 13.50
N TYR A 137 4.01 0.32 12.79
CA TYR A 137 3.37 -0.99 12.82
C TYR A 137 3.40 -1.61 14.22
N ASP A 138 4.56 -1.64 14.87
CA ASP A 138 4.70 -2.21 16.21
C ASP A 138 3.86 -1.44 17.25
N GLU A 139 3.82 -0.11 17.16
CA GLU A 139 2.98 0.76 18.01
C GLU A 139 1.49 0.48 17.80
N PHE A 140 1.06 0.31 16.54
CA PHE A 140 -0.31 -0.04 16.22
C PHE A 140 -0.70 -1.43 16.73
N GLN A 141 0.17 -2.44 16.56
CA GLN A 141 -0.06 -3.79 17.09
C GLN A 141 -0.16 -3.79 18.62
N ALA A 142 0.70 -3.02 19.30
CA ALA A 142 0.62 -2.85 20.74
C ALA A 142 -0.71 -2.18 21.17
N TYR A 143 -1.18 -1.18 20.42
CA TYR A 143 -2.47 -0.56 20.66
C TYR A 143 -3.63 -1.55 20.49
N LEU A 144 -3.66 -2.33 19.41
CA LEU A 144 -4.70 -3.36 19.20
C LEU A 144 -4.73 -4.41 20.30
N ALA A 145 -3.55 -4.81 20.80
CA ALA A 145 -3.42 -5.76 21.90
C ALA A 145 -3.72 -5.12 23.28
N SER A 146 -3.95 -3.81 23.36
CA SER A 146 -4.11 -3.12 24.62
C SER A 146 -5.49 -3.38 25.27
N PRO A 147 -5.56 -3.43 26.61
CA PRO A 147 -6.85 -3.50 27.32
C PRO A 147 -7.76 -2.31 27.00
N ALA A 148 -7.19 -1.14 26.71
CA ALA A 148 -7.94 0.06 26.35
C ALA A 148 -8.69 -0.12 25.01
N HIS A 149 -8.04 -0.69 24.00
CA HIS A 149 -8.69 -1.00 22.73
C HIS A 149 -9.78 -2.06 22.87
N THR A 150 -9.54 -3.09 23.69
CA THR A 150 -10.54 -4.13 23.99
C THR A 150 -11.78 -3.51 24.65
N ALA A 151 -11.58 -2.69 25.69
CA ALA A 151 -12.68 -2.02 26.38
C ALA A 151 -13.47 -1.07 25.47
N ALA A 152 -12.79 -0.32 24.60
CA ALA A 152 -13.44 0.56 23.63
C ALA A 152 -14.28 -0.23 22.61
N SER A 153 -13.75 -1.36 22.13
CA SER A 153 -14.44 -2.25 21.19
C SER A 153 -15.69 -2.88 21.82
N ASP A 154 -15.59 -3.34 23.06
CA ASP A 154 -16.73 -3.89 23.80
C ASP A 154 -17.82 -2.84 24.04
N GLN A 155 -17.43 -1.61 24.40
CA GLN A 155 -18.36 -0.50 24.57
C GLN A 155 -19.07 -0.14 23.27
N ALA A 156 -18.32 -0.05 22.16
CA ALA A 156 -18.90 0.23 20.84
C ALA A 156 -19.89 -0.86 20.43
N ARG A 157 -19.54 -2.14 20.65
CA ARG A 157 -20.42 -3.27 20.38
C ARG A 157 -21.70 -3.22 21.22
N ALA A 158 -21.59 -2.93 22.52
CA ALA A 158 -22.75 -2.78 23.39
C ALA A 158 -23.69 -1.66 22.93
N ALA A 159 -23.13 -0.50 22.58
CA ALA A 159 -23.90 0.63 22.07
C ALA A 159 -24.62 0.31 20.74
N MET A 160 -23.99 -0.44 19.84
CA MET A 160 -24.62 -0.88 18.58
C MET A 160 -25.79 -1.83 18.83
N MET A 161 -25.64 -2.81 19.72
CA MET A 161 -26.73 -3.73 20.09
C MET A 161 -27.89 -2.97 20.74
N GLU A 162 -27.61 -2.05 21.66
CA GLU A 162 -28.65 -1.22 22.29
C GLU A 162 -29.37 -0.32 21.28
N ALA A 163 -28.66 0.22 20.29
CA ALA A 163 -29.27 1.00 19.21
C ALA A 163 -30.18 0.14 18.33
N PHE A 164 -29.73 -1.07 17.97
CA PHE A 164 -30.51 -2.04 17.21
C PHE A 164 -31.79 -2.44 17.95
N ASP A 165 -31.68 -2.79 19.23
CA ASP A 165 -32.81 -3.17 20.06
C ASP A 165 -33.82 -2.02 20.21
N ARG A 166 -33.36 -0.78 20.29
CA ARG A 166 -34.25 0.40 20.32
C ARG A 166 -35.00 0.62 19.00
N LEU A 167 -34.39 0.30 17.87
CA LEU A 167 -35.01 0.42 16.54
C LEU A 167 -36.02 -0.69 16.27
N HIS A 168 -35.72 -1.92 16.68
CA HIS A 168 -36.54 -3.10 16.33
C HIS A 168 -37.47 -3.56 17.46
N GLY A 169 -37.18 -3.25 18.72
CA GLY A 169 -37.97 -3.63 19.88
C GLY A 169 -39.21 -2.76 20.15
N ARG A 170 -39.50 -1.74 19.32
CA ARG A 170 -40.69 -0.87 19.45
C ARG A 170 -41.89 -1.30 18.58
N THR A 171 -41.89 -2.52 18.03
CA THR A 171 -42.95 -3.02 17.12
C THR A 171 -43.95 -4.00 17.75
N THR A 172 -44.18 -3.91 19.07
CA THR A 172 -45.28 -4.59 19.76
C THR A 172 -46.08 -3.60 20.58
#